data_AF-A0A834MX18-F1
#
_entry.id   AF-A0A834MX18-F1
#
_cell.length_a   1.000
_cell.length_b   1.000
_cell.length_c   1.000
_cell.angle_alpha   90.00
_cell.angle_beta   90.00
_cell.angle_gamma   90.00
#
_symmetry.space_group_name_H-M   'P 1'
#
loop_
_entity.id
_entity.type
_entity.pdbx_description
1 polymer ?
#
loop_
_entity_poly.entity_id
_entity_poly.type
_entity_poly.pdbx_seq_one_letter_code
_entity_poly.pdbx_strand_id
1 'polypeptide(L)'
;MSSINVNEIQIYEDEIKEYDILKKIITTYDQEDAFYILDLGIIMKKHQDLIEKMPRIVPYYAIKCNSNPMVIKLLAAMNGSFDCASKQEIQEVMQLGISPDRIIFANPTKCPSHIIFAKSFGVKKMTVDGRLELLKIKRLFPEAKIIIRFRCDSNSFAKYVKLGIKFGCEPVDEAKELIQLTKDLDLMLYGFRADKLHRQIDF
;
A
#
# COMPACT_ATOMS: atom_id res chain seq x y z
N MET A 1 -4.57 -16.86 10.90
CA MET A 1 -3.61 -16.94 9.77
C MET A 1 -4.42 -17.08 8.50
N SER A 2 -4.19 -16.21 7.51
CA SER A 2 -4.80 -16.30 6.19
C SER A 2 -4.19 -17.49 5.43
N SER A 3 -4.81 -18.67 5.50
CA SER A 3 -4.35 -19.82 4.71
C SER A 3 -4.72 -19.60 3.24
N ILE A 4 -3.72 -19.71 2.34
CA ILE A 4 -3.97 -19.80 0.91
C ILE A 4 -4.64 -21.15 0.64
N ASN A 5 -5.82 -21.14 0.02
CA ASN A 5 -6.46 -22.37 -0.43
C ASN A 5 -5.79 -22.79 -1.74
N VAL A 6 -5.03 -23.88 -1.71
CA VAL A 6 -4.28 -24.36 -2.88
C VAL A 6 -5.22 -24.75 -4.03
N ASN A 7 -6.48 -25.09 -3.74
CA ASN A 7 -7.48 -25.40 -4.76
C ASN A 7 -7.87 -24.19 -5.63
N GLU A 8 -7.54 -22.97 -5.21
CA GLU A 8 -7.75 -21.73 -5.98
C GLU A 8 -6.56 -21.42 -6.93
N ILE A 9 -5.49 -22.23 -6.90
CA ILE A 9 -4.27 -22.01 -7.68
C ILE A 9 -4.00 -23.23 -8.56
N GLN A 10 -3.70 -22.99 -9.83
CA GLN A 10 -3.18 -24.02 -10.72
C GLN A 10 -1.66 -23.90 -10.77
N ILE A 11 -0.97 -25.02 -10.52
CA ILE A 11 0.49 -25.09 -10.53
C ILE A 11 0.93 -25.55 -11.92
N TYR A 12 1.89 -24.82 -12.48
CA TYR A 12 2.53 -25.12 -13.75
C TYR A 12 4.04 -25.23 -13.55
N GLU A 13 4.69 -26.02 -14.39
CA GLU A 13 6.16 -26.07 -14.47
C GLU A 13 6.68 -24.80 -15.16
N ASP A 14 7.88 -24.34 -14.79
CA ASP A 14 8.45 -23.06 -15.24
C ASP A 14 8.72 -23.04 -16.76
N GLU A 15 8.82 -24.20 -17.40
CA GLU A 15 9.01 -24.35 -18.84
C GLU A 15 7.74 -24.03 -19.65
N ILE A 16 6.56 -24.07 -19.01
CA ILE A 16 5.28 -23.81 -19.66
C ILE A 16 5.08 -22.30 -19.81
N LYS A 17 4.92 -21.84 -21.05
CA LYS A 17 4.67 -20.43 -21.34
C LYS A 17 3.23 -20.06 -21.03
N GLU A 18 3.01 -18.83 -20.56
CA GLU A 18 1.68 -18.30 -20.21
C GLU A 18 0.74 -18.34 -21.42
N TYR A 19 1.28 -18.17 -22.63
CA TYR A 19 0.51 -18.25 -23.87
C TYR A 19 -0.05 -19.66 -24.15
N ASP A 20 0.67 -20.71 -23.76
CA ASP A 20 0.20 -22.08 -23.90
C ASP A 20 -0.89 -22.39 -22.87
N ILE A 21 -0.78 -21.82 -21.67
CA ILE A 21 -1.83 -21.88 -20.64
C ILE A 21 -3.10 -21.18 -21.12
N LEU A 22 -2.98 -19.97 -21.68
CA LEU A 22 -4.10 -19.22 -22.26
C LEU A 22 -4.83 -20.06 -23.31
N LYS A 23 -4.10 -20.59 -24.29
CA LYS A 23 -4.67 -21.45 -25.33
C LYS A 23 -5.39 -22.65 -24.75
N LYS A 24 -4.79 -23.32 -23.77
CA LYS A 24 -5.40 -24.48 -23.10
C LYS A 24 -6.71 -24.09 -22.41
N ILE A 25 -6.76 -22.98 -21.70
CA ILE A 25 -7.99 -22.51 -21.02
C ILE A 25 -9.06 -22.19 -22.06
N ILE A 26 -8.72 -21.45 -23.13
CA ILE A 26 -9.64 -21.09 -24.21
C ILE A 26 -10.26 -22.35 -24.83
N THR A 27 -9.44 -23.33 -25.19
CA THR A 27 -9.94 -24.55 -25.84
C THR A 27 -10.66 -25.50 -24.90
N THR A 28 -10.26 -25.57 -23.62
CA THR A 28 -10.85 -26.52 -22.65
C THR A 28 -12.23 -26.08 -22.18
N TYR A 29 -12.41 -24.77 -21.97
CA TYR A 29 -13.64 -24.22 -21.40
C TYR A 29 -14.51 -23.50 -22.43
N ASP A 30 -14.12 -23.52 -23.71
CA ASP A 30 -14.74 -22.73 -24.77
C ASP A 30 -14.92 -21.26 -24.34
N GLN A 31 -13.85 -20.70 -23.76
CA GLN A 31 -13.90 -19.42 -23.06
C GLN A 31 -14.01 -18.27 -24.07
N GLU A 32 -15.19 -17.68 -24.16
CA GLU A 32 -15.47 -16.50 -24.99
C GLU A 32 -15.31 -15.18 -24.23
N ASP A 33 -15.48 -15.20 -22.90
CA ASP A 33 -15.38 -14.00 -22.07
C ASP A 33 -13.91 -13.60 -21.85
N ALA A 34 -13.70 -12.29 -21.69
CA ALA A 34 -12.38 -11.76 -21.35
C ALA A 34 -11.94 -12.25 -19.96
N PHE A 35 -10.74 -12.83 -19.89
CA PHE A 35 -10.13 -13.31 -18.66
C PHE A 35 -8.65 -12.93 -18.59
N TYR A 36 -8.06 -13.05 -17.41
CA TYR A 36 -6.64 -12.79 -17.17
C TYR A 36 -6.01 -13.99 -16.46
N ILE A 37 -4.75 -14.26 -16.78
CA ILE A 37 -3.89 -15.13 -15.97
C ILE A 37 -3.13 -14.25 -14.99
N LEU A 38 -3.24 -14.57 -13.71
CA LEU A 38 -2.48 -13.94 -12.65
C LEU A 38 -1.32 -14.88 -12.26
N ASP A 39 -0.13 -14.58 -12.78
CA ASP A 39 1.08 -15.29 -12.40
C ASP A 39 1.54 -14.85 -10.99
N LEU A 40 1.25 -15.69 -10.01
CA LEU A 40 1.68 -15.49 -8.62
C LEU A 40 3.18 -15.72 -8.43
N GLY A 41 3.82 -16.54 -9.28
CA GLY A 41 5.25 -16.83 -9.24
C GLY A 41 6.09 -15.58 -9.53
N ILE A 42 5.67 -14.76 -10.50
CA ILE A 42 6.31 -13.47 -10.78
C ILE A 42 6.22 -12.53 -9.55
N ILE A 43 5.06 -12.45 -8.90
CA ILE A 43 4.87 -11.58 -7.73
C ILE A 43 5.76 -12.06 -6.58
N MET A 44 5.78 -13.37 -6.33
CA MET A 44 6.63 -14.00 -5.32
C MET A 44 8.11 -13.68 -5.57
N LYS A 45 8.59 -13.89 -6.79
CA LYS A 45 9.97 -13.58 -7.18
C LYS A 45 10.31 -12.10 -7.00
N LYS A 46 9.43 -11.20 -7.43
CA LYS A 46 9.65 -9.74 -7.29
C LYS A 46 9.70 -9.29 -5.82
N HIS A 47 8.87 -9.87 -4.97
CA HIS A 47 8.90 -9.58 -3.53
C HIS A 47 10.18 -10.09 -2.88
N GLN A 48 10.62 -11.29 -3.24
CA GLN A 48 11.89 -11.85 -2.77
C GLN A 48 13.09 -11.01 -3.24
N ASP A 49 13.18 -10.71 -4.53
CA ASP A 49 14.21 -9.84 -5.12
C ASP A 49 14.30 -8.50 -4.37
N LEU A 50 13.15 -7.90 -4.03
CA LEU A 50 13.11 -6.63 -3.31
C LEU A 50 13.68 -6.73 -1.90
N ILE A 51 13.34 -7.79 -1.15
CA ILE A 51 13.87 -8.02 0.20
C ILE A 51 15.37 -8.29 0.15
N GLU A 52 15.82 -9.12 -0.79
CA GLU A 52 17.25 -9.47 -0.94
C GLU A 52 18.09 -8.24 -1.29
N LYS A 53 17.60 -7.40 -2.21
CA LYS A 53 18.32 -6.21 -2.66
C LYS A 53 18.21 -5.03 -1.68
N MET A 54 17.11 -4.94 -0.93
CA MET A 54 16.85 -3.86 0.04
C MET A 54 16.50 -4.42 1.43
N PRO A 55 17.44 -5.11 2.12
CA PRO A 55 17.15 -5.86 3.34
C PRO A 55 16.72 -5.00 4.54
N ARG A 56 16.95 -3.69 4.47
CA ARG A 56 16.54 -2.72 5.50
C ARG A 56 15.15 -2.12 5.24
N ILE A 57 14.54 -2.42 4.09
CA ILE A 57 13.24 -1.88 3.70
C ILE A 57 12.18 -2.95 3.92
N VAL A 58 11.12 -2.58 4.66
CA VAL A 58 9.89 -3.37 4.71
C VAL A 58 8.96 -2.89 3.60
N PRO A 59 8.61 -3.72 2.61
CA PRO A 59 7.72 -3.31 1.54
C PRO A 59 6.27 -3.19 2.05
N TYR A 60 5.64 -2.06 1.73
CA TYR A 60 4.20 -1.85 1.92
C TYR A 60 3.54 -1.84 0.54
N TYR A 61 2.85 -2.93 0.19
CA TYR A 61 2.13 -3.08 -1.07
C TYR A 61 0.92 -2.13 -1.12
N ALA A 62 0.83 -1.31 -2.16
CA ALA A 62 -0.27 -0.37 -2.33
C ALA A 62 -1.50 -1.08 -2.90
N ILE A 63 -2.53 -1.29 -2.07
CA ILE A 63 -3.74 -2.05 -2.42
C ILE A 63 -4.44 -1.49 -3.65
N LYS A 64 -4.50 -0.16 -3.77
CA LYS A 64 -5.06 0.56 -4.94
C LYS A 64 -4.48 0.16 -6.31
N CYS A 65 -3.30 -0.47 -6.35
CA CYS A 65 -2.69 -0.93 -7.60
C CYS A 65 -3.40 -2.17 -8.16
N ASN A 66 -3.70 -3.13 -7.28
CA ASN A 66 -4.48 -4.34 -7.58
C ASN A 66 -4.91 -4.97 -6.25
N SER A 67 -6.20 -4.92 -5.93
CA SER A 67 -6.77 -5.43 -4.67
C SER A 67 -7.15 -6.92 -4.74
N ASN A 68 -6.63 -7.67 -5.72
CA ASN A 68 -6.93 -9.10 -5.84
C ASN A 68 -6.56 -9.84 -4.53
N PRO A 69 -7.51 -10.54 -3.89
CA PRO A 69 -7.27 -11.20 -2.60
C PRO A 69 -6.12 -12.21 -2.62
N MET A 70 -5.85 -12.87 -3.75
CA MET A 70 -4.74 -13.83 -3.87
C MET A 70 -3.37 -13.15 -3.83
N VAL A 71 -3.25 -11.96 -4.43
CA VAL A 71 -2.03 -11.13 -4.31
C VAL A 71 -1.81 -10.73 -2.86
N ILE A 72 -2.87 -10.27 -2.18
CA ILE A 72 -2.79 -9.85 -0.78
C ILE A 72 -2.43 -11.04 0.12
N LYS A 73 -3.08 -12.20 -0.04
CA LYS A 73 -2.79 -13.43 0.72
C LYS A 73 -1.35 -13.90 0.48
N LEU A 74 -0.87 -13.89 -0.76
CA LEU A 74 0.50 -14.28 -1.11
C LEU A 74 1.53 -13.38 -0.42
N LEU A 75 1.41 -12.06 -0.59
CA LEU A 75 2.30 -11.10 0.04
C LEU A 75 2.20 -11.17 1.57
N ALA A 76 1.01 -11.44 2.11
CA ALA A 76 0.81 -11.64 3.54
C ALA A 76 1.57 -12.86 4.07
N ALA A 77 1.52 -13.98 3.35
CA ALA A 77 2.28 -15.20 3.67
C ALA A 77 3.80 -14.97 3.59
N MET A 78 4.26 -14.10 2.69
CA MET A 78 5.65 -13.67 2.56
C MET A 78 6.04 -12.50 3.51
N ASN A 79 5.29 -12.31 4.60
CA ASN A 79 5.51 -11.27 5.61
C ASN A 79 5.50 -9.81 5.09
N GLY A 80 4.87 -9.53 3.95
CA GLY A 80 4.72 -8.18 3.37
C GLY A 80 3.76 -7.26 4.14
N SER A 81 3.92 -5.96 4.05
CA SER A 81 2.99 -5.00 4.67
C SER A 81 2.11 -4.32 3.61
N PHE A 82 1.13 -3.51 4.03
CA PHE A 82 0.11 -2.95 3.13
C PHE A 82 -0.09 -1.45 3.31
N ASP A 83 -0.07 -0.72 2.21
CA ASP A 83 -0.43 0.69 2.09
C ASP A 83 -1.90 0.77 1.63
N CYS A 84 -2.76 1.28 2.51
CA CYS A 84 -4.18 1.48 2.25
C CYS A 84 -4.52 2.97 2.15
N ALA A 85 -5.31 3.36 1.15
CA ALA A 85 -5.74 4.73 0.89
C ALA A 85 -7.20 5.02 1.27
N SER A 86 -7.98 3.99 1.65
CA SER A 86 -9.40 4.10 1.99
C SER A 86 -9.83 3.15 3.11
N LYS A 87 -11.02 3.38 3.65
CA LYS A 87 -11.65 2.46 4.62
C LYS A 87 -11.85 1.08 4.01
N GLN A 88 -12.26 1.03 2.75
CA GLN A 88 -12.52 -0.20 2.00
C GLN A 88 -11.25 -1.03 1.87
N GLU A 89 -10.12 -0.42 1.49
CA GLU A 89 -8.84 -1.11 1.39
C GLU A 89 -8.37 -1.66 2.74
N ILE A 90 -8.53 -0.89 3.84
CA ILE A 90 -8.23 -1.41 5.20
C ILE A 90 -9.13 -2.61 5.50
N GLN A 91 -10.40 -2.53 5.18
CA GLN A 91 -11.36 -3.60 5.44
C GLN A 91 -11.01 -4.86 4.65
N GLU A 92 -10.66 -4.75 3.36
CA GLU A 92 -10.25 -5.87 2.51
C GLU A 92 -9.02 -6.59 3.09
N VAL A 93 -7.99 -5.84 3.48
CA VAL A 93 -6.78 -6.42 4.10
C VAL A 93 -7.10 -7.08 5.44
N MET A 94 -7.89 -6.41 6.30
CA MET A 94 -8.25 -6.93 7.63
C MET A 94 -9.16 -8.16 7.56
N GLN A 95 -10.06 -8.26 6.57
CA GLN A 95 -10.93 -9.42 6.36
C GLN A 95 -10.14 -10.69 6.05
N LEU A 96 -8.93 -10.55 5.49
CA LEU A 96 -8.03 -11.66 5.28
C LEU A 96 -7.33 -12.08 6.59
N GLY A 97 -7.55 -11.41 7.72
CA GLY A 97 -6.92 -11.74 9.01
C GLY A 97 -5.48 -11.24 9.14
N ILE A 98 -5.12 -10.21 8.38
CA ILE A 98 -3.84 -9.53 8.45
C ILE A 98 -3.86 -8.57 9.64
N SER A 99 -2.76 -8.53 10.39
CA SER A 99 -2.66 -7.73 11.60
C SER A 99 -2.55 -6.22 11.28
N PRO A 100 -3.23 -5.33 12.04
CA PRO A 100 -3.27 -3.90 11.75
C PRO A 100 -1.93 -3.18 11.86
N ASP A 101 -0.92 -3.77 12.55
CA ASP A 101 0.44 -3.21 12.62
C ASP A 101 1.18 -3.29 11.27
N ARG A 102 0.76 -4.17 10.37
CA ARG A 102 1.26 -4.30 8.99
C ARG A 102 0.56 -3.34 8.01
N ILE A 103 -0.32 -2.47 8.50
CA ILE A 103 -1.07 -1.52 7.66
C ILE A 103 -0.61 -0.08 7.93
N ILE A 104 -0.42 0.69 6.86
CA ILE A 104 -0.32 2.15 6.91
C ILE A 104 -1.54 2.74 6.19
N PHE A 105 -2.27 3.63 6.85
CA PHE A 105 -3.31 4.42 6.21
C PHE A 105 -2.67 5.65 5.54
N ALA A 106 -2.22 5.47 4.30
CA ALA A 106 -1.34 6.44 3.63
C ALA A 106 -2.04 7.53 2.80
N ASN A 107 -3.35 7.68 2.94
CA ASN A 107 -4.03 8.85 2.42
C ASN A 107 -3.78 10.06 3.36
N PRO A 108 -3.16 11.15 2.90
CA PRO A 108 -2.87 12.29 3.77
C PRO A 108 -4.12 13.10 4.13
N THR A 109 -5.24 12.97 3.41
CA THR A 109 -6.49 13.70 3.66
C THR A 109 -7.68 12.73 3.78
N LYS A 110 -7.99 12.31 5.01
CA LYS A 110 -8.94 11.21 5.31
C LYS A 110 -10.31 11.72 5.73
N CYS A 111 -11.38 11.03 5.38
CA CYS A 111 -12.69 11.31 5.95
C CYS A 111 -12.69 11.04 7.47
N PRO A 112 -13.35 11.87 8.30
CA PRO A 112 -13.47 11.63 9.75
C PRO A 112 -13.95 10.21 10.10
N SER A 113 -14.95 9.71 9.39
CA SER A 113 -15.47 8.34 9.55
C SER A 113 -14.44 7.26 9.27
N HIS A 114 -13.49 7.51 8.36
CA HIS A 114 -12.42 6.56 8.05
C HIS A 114 -11.35 6.54 9.14
N ILE A 115 -11.07 7.70 9.77
CA ILE A 115 -10.16 7.78 10.92
C ILE A 115 -10.75 7.02 12.12
N ILE A 116 -12.06 7.20 12.38
CA ILE A 116 -12.77 6.46 13.43
C ILE A 116 -12.73 4.96 13.18
N PHE A 117 -12.94 4.53 11.93
CA PHE A 117 -12.80 3.13 11.54
C PHE A 117 -11.37 2.60 11.75
N ALA A 118 -10.36 3.34 11.31
CA ALA A 118 -8.97 2.95 11.55
C ALA A 118 -8.66 2.80 13.04
N LYS A 119 -9.23 3.67 13.89
CA LYS A 119 -9.15 3.57 15.35
C LYS A 119 -9.80 2.30 15.88
N SER A 120 -11.02 1.97 15.46
CA SER A 120 -11.73 0.79 15.95
C SER A 120 -11.03 -0.53 15.61
N PHE A 121 -10.22 -0.54 14.55
CA PHE A 121 -9.43 -1.70 14.13
C PHE A 121 -7.94 -1.63 14.50
N GLY A 122 -7.50 -0.57 15.19
CA GLY A 122 -6.12 -0.43 15.67
C GLY A 122 -5.08 -0.10 14.58
N VAL A 123 -5.48 0.40 13.42
CA VAL A 123 -4.57 0.84 12.34
C VAL A 123 -3.98 2.22 12.71
N LYS A 124 -2.88 2.21 13.46
CA LYS A 124 -2.32 3.42 14.08
C LYS A 124 -1.49 4.29 13.14
N LYS A 125 -0.81 3.73 12.13
CA LYS A 125 0.11 4.48 11.26
C LYS A 125 -0.69 5.26 10.21
N MET A 126 -0.59 6.58 10.20
CA MET A 126 -1.36 7.44 9.29
C MET A 126 -0.48 8.54 8.69
N THR A 127 -0.66 8.85 7.40
CA THR A 127 0.03 9.97 6.78
C THR A 127 -0.72 11.29 6.96
N VAL A 128 0.02 12.40 6.97
CA VAL A 128 -0.51 13.78 6.98
C VAL A 128 0.37 14.67 6.10
N ASP A 129 -0.22 15.69 5.49
CA ASP A 129 0.52 16.76 4.79
C ASP A 129 0.01 18.16 5.13
N GLY A 130 -0.88 18.30 6.11
CA GLY A 130 -1.48 19.58 6.46
C GLY A 130 -1.99 19.68 7.88
N ARG A 131 -2.09 20.92 8.36
CA ARG A 131 -2.45 21.26 9.75
C ARG A 131 -3.84 20.76 10.14
N LEU A 132 -4.82 20.89 9.23
CA LEU A 132 -6.20 20.46 9.46
C LEU A 132 -6.30 18.94 9.67
N GLU A 133 -5.43 18.17 9.02
CA GLU A 133 -5.39 16.72 9.21
C GLU A 133 -4.91 16.35 10.60
N LEU A 134 -3.85 17.01 11.10
CA LEU A 134 -3.34 16.81 12.46
C LEU A 134 -4.41 17.12 13.52
N LEU A 135 -5.10 18.26 13.40
CA LEU A 135 -6.19 18.63 14.31
C LEU A 135 -7.33 17.60 14.29
N LYS A 136 -7.68 17.11 13.10
CA LYS A 136 -8.71 16.08 12.93
C LYS A 136 -8.28 14.75 13.55
N ILE A 137 -7.02 14.33 13.36
CA ILE A 137 -6.48 13.10 13.97
C ILE A 137 -6.41 13.25 15.49
N LYS A 138 -5.92 14.36 16.05
CA LYS A 138 -5.89 14.58 17.51
C LYS A 138 -7.28 14.41 18.13
N ARG A 139 -8.31 14.96 17.49
CA ARG A 139 -9.69 14.85 17.99
C ARG A 139 -10.24 13.43 17.93
N LEU A 140 -9.93 12.67 16.87
CA LEU A 140 -10.60 11.39 16.59
C LEU A 140 -9.78 10.18 17.05
N PHE A 141 -8.46 10.23 16.87
CA PHE A 141 -7.52 9.14 17.13
C PHE A 141 -6.18 9.67 17.69
N PRO A 142 -6.16 10.15 18.95
CA PRO A 142 -4.97 10.75 19.57
C PRO A 142 -3.78 9.76 19.72
N GLU A 143 -4.04 8.46 19.71
CA GLU A 143 -3.00 7.41 19.80
C GLU A 143 -2.38 7.05 18.43
N ALA A 144 -2.75 7.77 17.37
CA ALA A 144 -2.21 7.55 16.03
C ALA A 144 -0.72 7.92 15.94
N LYS A 145 -0.02 7.20 15.06
CA LYS A 145 1.38 7.36 14.71
C LYS A 145 1.48 8.16 13.42
N ILE A 146 1.90 9.41 13.55
CA ILE A 146 1.89 10.40 12.46
C ILE A 146 3.11 10.22 11.56
N ILE A 147 2.86 10.14 10.25
CA ILE A 147 3.89 10.13 9.21
C ILE A 147 3.71 11.38 8.36
N ILE A 148 4.64 12.32 8.44
CA ILE A 148 4.55 13.56 7.64
C ILE A 148 4.99 13.26 6.21
N ARG A 149 4.13 13.58 5.24
CA ARG A 149 4.40 13.40 3.82
C ARG A 149 5.00 14.68 3.24
N PHE A 150 6.18 14.57 2.66
CA PHE A 150 6.83 15.65 1.93
C PHE A 150 6.43 15.64 0.46
N ARG A 151 6.35 16.84 -0.12
CA ARG A 151 6.30 17.02 -1.57
C ARG A 151 7.66 16.68 -2.16
N CYS A 152 7.68 15.81 -3.15
CA CYS A 152 8.87 15.49 -3.93
C CYS A 152 8.53 15.61 -5.41
N ASP A 153 8.90 16.73 -6.00
CA ASP A 153 8.68 16.98 -7.42
C ASP A 153 9.79 16.31 -8.23
N SER A 154 9.45 15.37 -9.12
CA SER A 154 10.42 14.80 -10.04
C SER A 154 10.47 15.64 -11.33
N ASN A 155 11.60 16.31 -11.56
CA ASN A 155 11.85 17.11 -12.77
C ASN A 155 11.86 16.26 -14.06
N SER A 156 12.04 14.96 -13.93
CA SER A 156 12.07 13.99 -15.01
C SER A 156 10.90 13.00 -14.84
N PHE A 157 10.07 12.90 -15.88
CA PHE A 157 9.03 11.86 -16.07
C PHE A 157 7.66 12.01 -15.37
N ALA A 158 7.39 13.07 -14.59
CA ALA A 158 6.04 13.34 -14.05
C ALA A 158 5.06 13.93 -15.10
N LYS A 159 5.06 13.42 -16.35
CA LYS A 159 4.18 13.93 -17.41
C LYS A 159 2.75 13.39 -17.33
N TYR A 160 2.54 12.22 -16.71
CA TYR A 160 1.23 11.54 -16.68
C TYR A 160 0.50 11.61 -15.33
N VAL A 161 1.23 11.64 -14.20
CA VAL A 161 0.64 11.81 -12.85
C VAL A 161 1.61 12.62 -11.98
N LYS A 162 1.22 13.85 -11.61
CA LYS A 162 1.99 14.72 -10.71
C LYS A 162 1.40 14.68 -9.31
N LEU A 163 1.85 13.75 -8.46
CA LEU A 163 1.34 13.67 -7.08
C LEU A 163 1.73 14.88 -6.23
N GLY A 164 2.90 15.50 -6.46
CA GLY A 164 3.37 16.66 -5.69
C GLY A 164 2.49 17.90 -5.79
N ILE A 165 1.72 18.06 -6.88
CA ILE A 165 0.76 19.16 -7.02
C ILE A 165 -0.41 19.02 -6.03
N LYS A 166 -0.80 17.77 -5.71
CA LYS A 166 -1.97 17.47 -4.88
C LYS A 166 -1.60 17.12 -3.44
N PHE A 167 -0.44 16.52 -3.22
CA PHE A 167 -0.08 15.88 -1.95
C PHE A 167 1.36 16.19 -1.53
N GLY A 168 1.53 16.31 -0.22
CA GLY A 168 2.81 16.55 0.43
C GLY A 168 3.01 18.03 0.78
N CYS A 169 3.54 18.27 1.97
CA CYS A 169 3.93 19.60 2.42
C CYS A 169 5.28 20.01 1.83
N GLU A 170 5.48 21.33 1.71
CA GLU A 170 6.79 21.90 1.38
C GLU A 170 7.83 21.47 2.45
N PRO A 171 9.00 20.90 2.04
CA PRO A 171 9.93 20.26 2.98
C PRO A 171 10.63 21.17 4.00
N VAL A 172 10.62 22.49 3.83
CA VAL A 172 11.41 23.42 4.63
C VAL A 172 10.55 24.12 5.67
N ASP A 173 9.51 24.84 5.27
CA ASP A 173 8.74 25.69 6.17
C ASP A 173 7.47 24.98 6.65
N GLU A 174 6.66 24.45 5.73
CA GLU A 174 5.44 23.72 6.09
C GLU A 174 5.76 22.47 6.91
N ALA A 175 6.80 21.72 6.53
CA ALA A 175 7.23 20.54 7.29
C ALA A 175 7.63 20.89 8.73
N LYS A 176 8.38 21.99 8.96
CA LYS A 176 8.74 22.44 10.31
C LYS A 176 7.50 22.79 11.13
N GLU A 177 6.55 23.49 10.52
CA GLU A 177 5.27 23.81 11.18
C GLU A 177 4.50 22.55 11.56
N LEU A 178 4.43 21.55 10.69
CA LEU A 178 3.74 20.29 10.97
C LEU A 178 4.44 19.47 12.06
N ILE A 179 5.77 19.46 12.09
CA ILE A 179 6.55 18.82 13.16
C ILE A 179 6.25 19.50 14.50
N GLN A 180 6.32 20.83 14.55
CA GLN A 180 6.03 21.60 15.77
C GLN A 180 4.58 21.40 16.22
N LEU A 181 3.61 21.48 15.32
CA LEU A 181 2.20 21.28 15.63
C LEU A 181 1.92 19.84 16.10
N THR A 182 2.59 18.83 15.54
CA THR A 182 2.48 17.44 16.01
C THR A 182 2.91 17.32 17.47
N LYS A 183 4.00 18.00 17.85
CA LYS A 183 4.48 18.08 19.24
C LYS A 183 3.50 18.84 20.13
N ASP A 184 3.04 20.01 19.70
CA ASP A 184 2.13 20.86 20.48
C ASP A 184 0.78 20.17 20.75
N LEU A 185 0.34 19.32 19.82
CA LEU A 185 -0.86 18.51 19.96
C LEU A 185 -0.62 17.21 20.75
N ASP A 186 0.58 16.94 21.25
CA ASP A 186 0.92 15.68 21.93
C ASP A 186 0.51 14.45 21.08
N LEU A 187 0.93 14.45 19.81
CA LEU A 187 0.79 13.34 18.88
C LEU A 187 2.17 12.68 18.66
N MET A 188 2.19 11.36 18.43
CA MET A 188 3.44 10.66 18.17
C MET A 188 3.89 10.87 16.72
N LEU A 189 4.94 11.67 16.52
CA LEU A 189 5.65 11.70 15.24
C LEU A 189 6.43 10.39 15.06
N TYR A 190 5.99 9.57 14.09
CA TYR A 190 6.57 8.26 13.82
C TYR A 190 7.62 8.29 12.70
N GLY A 191 7.48 9.22 11.75
CA GLY A 191 8.48 9.38 10.69
C GLY A 191 8.01 10.26 9.55
N PHE A 192 8.70 10.11 8.43
CA PHE A 192 8.50 10.90 7.22
C PHE A 192 8.31 10.00 6.01
N ARG A 193 7.61 10.50 4.99
CA ARG A 193 7.40 9.81 3.72
C ARG A 193 7.54 10.78 2.56
N ALA A 194 8.12 10.32 1.46
CA ALA A 194 8.04 10.98 0.17
C ALA A 194 7.68 9.93 -0.87
N ASP A 195 6.83 10.30 -1.83
CA ASP A 195 6.55 9.46 -2.99
C ASP A 195 7.23 10.09 -4.20
N LYS A 196 8.19 9.39 -4.78
CA LYS A 196 8.76 9.74 -6.08
C LYS A 196 8.19 8.77 -7.11
N LEU A 197 7.49 9.28 -8.13
CA LEU A 197 7.05 8.45 -9.25
C LEU A 197 8.26 8.11 -10.11
N HIS A 198 8.79 6.90 -9.97
CA HIS A 198 9.69 6.31 -10.94
C HIS A 198 9.13 4.94 -11.34
N ARG A 199 9.06 4.64 -12.64
CA ARG A 199 8.50 3.39 -13.16
C ARG A 199 9.39 2.18 -12.89
N GLN A 200 10.60 2.39 -12.41
CA GLN A 200 11.59 1.34 -12.21
C GLN A 200 12.45 1.67 -11.00
N ILE A 201 12.60 0.73 -10.08
CA ILE A 201 13.78 0.67 -9.24
C ILE A 201 14.72 -0.22 -10.06
N ASP A 202 15.62 0.41 -10.81
CA ASP A 202 16.64 -0.35 -11.55
C ASP A 202 17.57 -1.00 -10.53
N PHE A 203 17.65 -2.32 -10.61
CA PHE A 203 18.52 -3.14 -9.79
C PHE A 203 19.41 -3.98 -10.69
#